data_AF-A0AAE0BBG8-F1
#
_entry.id   AF-A0AAE0BBG8-F1
#
_cell.length_a   1.000
_cell.length_b   1.000
_cell.length_c   1.000
_cell.angle_alpha   90.00
_cell.angle_beta   90.00
_cell.angle_gamma   90.00
#
_symmetry.space_group_name_H-M   'P 1'
#
loop_
_entity.id
_entity.type
_entity.pdbx_description
1 polymer ?
#
loop_
_entity_poly.entity_id
_entity_poly.type
_entity_poly.pdbx_seq_one_letter_code
_entity_poly.pdbx_strand_id
1 'polypeptide(L)'
;ADGCSKSAQDGTLFCVVHGGGKRCQADGCSKSARSGTMFCKAHGGGTRCQADGCSKSAQGSTLFCVAHGGGARCQADGCSKSAIGSTMLCVVHGGGKRCQADGCSKSAQGSTLFCKAHGGGKRCKADGCSTSAQGSTMFCIAHGGGKHC
;
A
#
# COMPACT_ATOMS: atom_id res chain seq x y z
N ALA A 1 -29.02 -3.83 5.34
CA ALA A 1 -27.79 -4.34 4.69
C ALA A 1 -28.18 -5.51 3.78
N ASP A 2 -29.15 -5.27 2.90
CA ASP A 2 -29.71 -6.31 2.03
C ASP A 2 -28.87 -6.32 0.73
N GLY A 3 -28.34 -7.48 0.35
CA GLY A 3 -27.52 -7.65 -0.86
C GLY A 3 -25.99 -7.46 -0.71
N CYS A 4 -25.44 -7.33 0.51
CA CYS A 4 -23.99 -7.28 0.69
C CYS A 4 -23.38 -8.69 0.60
N SER A 5 -22.59 -8.96 -0.45
CA SER A 5 -21.92 -10.25 -0.68
C SER A 5 -20.69 -10.51 0.19
N LYS A 6 -20.37 -9.63 1.14
CA LYS A 6 -19.19 -9.75 2.00
C LYS A 6 -19.52 -10.55 3.26
N SER A 7 -18.70 -11.56 3.55
CA SER A 7 -18.84 -12.40 4.73
C SER A 7 -18.78 -11.61 6.03
N ALA A 8 -19.61 -12.03 6.98
CA ALA A 8 -19.64 -11.50 8.33
C ALA A 8 -18.36 -11.88 9.11
N GLN A 9 -17.99 -11.10 10.11
CA GLN A 9 -16.69 -11.25 10.81
C GLN A 9 -16.88 -11.57 12.29
N ASP A 10 -16.06 -12.49 12.82
CA ASP A 10 -15.86 -12.76 14.26
C ASP A 10 -17.18 -12.91 15.05
N GLY A 11 -18.11 -13.72 14.52
CA GLY A 11 -19.40 -14.00 15.17
C GLY A 11 -20.46 -12.89 15.07
N THR A 12 -20.17 -11.78 14.39
CA THR A 12 -21.18 -10.74 14.09
C THR A 12 -21.95 -11.08 12.82
N LEU A 13 -23.16 -10.54 12.65
CA LEU A 13 -23.97 -10.68 11.41
C LEU A 13 -23.54 -9.68 10.32
N PHE A 14 -22.60 -8.79 10.62
CA PHE A 14 -22.21 -7.69 9.74
C PHE A 14 -20.79 -7.89 9.20
N CYS A 15 -20.55 -7.44 7.97
CA CYS A 15 -19.20 -7.35 7.44
C CYS A 15 -18.48 -6.10 8.01
N VAL A 16 -17.16 -6.03 7.88
CA VAL A 16 -16.35 -4.93 8.46
C VAL A 16 -16.79 -3.53 8.04
N VAL A 17 -17.36 -3.40 6.83
CA VAL A 17 -17.86 -2.12 6.29
C VAL A 17 -19.21 -1.74 6.90
N HIS A 18 -19.99 -2.73 7.33
CA HIS A 18 -21.30 -2.53 7.95
C HIS A 18 -21.26 -2.69 9.48
N GLY A 19 -20.10 -2.46 10.11
CA GLY A 19 -19.96 -2.47 11.57
C GLY A 19 -19.55 -3.81 12.18
N GLY A 20 -19.21 -4.81 11.37
CA GLY A 20 -18.62 -6.06 11.85
C GLY A 20 -17.19 -5.89 12.37
N GLY A 21 -16.83 -6.69 13.38
CA GLY A 21 -15.50 -6.71 13.99
C GLY A 21 -15.25 -5.63 15.06
N LYS A 22 -14.12 -5.77 15.78
CA LYS A 22 -13.80 -4.97 16.98
C LYS A 22 -13.51 -3.51 16.63
N ARG A 23 -14.08 -2.58 17.42
CA ARG A 23 -13.93 -1.13 17.26
C ARG A 23 -12.80 -0.61 18.15
N CYS A 24 -12.18 0.48 17.73
CA CYS A 24 -11.19 1.17 18.53
C CYS A 24 -11.83 1.67 19.83
N GLN A 25 -11.23 1.34 20.98
CA GLN A 25 -11.73 1.72 22.30
C GLN A 25 -11.43 3.17 22.69
N ALA A 26 -10.56 3.86 21.95
CA ALA A 26 -10.33 5.29 22.16
C ALA A 26 -11.63 6.09 22.02
N ASP A 27 -11.85 7.01 22.96
CA ASP A 27 -13.06 7.83 23.03
C ASP A 27 -13.33 8.57 21.70
N GLY A 28 -14.59 8.52 21.24
CA GLY A 28 -15.01 9.09 19.96
C GLY A 28 -14.44 8.44 18.69
N CYS A 29 -13.68 7.33 18.78
CA CYS A 29 -13.03 6.74 17.60
C CYS A 29 -13.89 5.69 16.89
N SER A 30 -14.39 6.03 15.71
CA SER A 30 -15.10 5.11 14.81
C SER A 30 -14.18 4.35 13.84
N LYS A 31 -12.94 4.06 14.23
CA LYS A 31 -12.03 3.23 13.40
C LYS A 31 -12.02 1.78 13.89
N SER A 32 -11.78 0.84 12.99
CA SER A 32 -11.65 -0.56 13.37
C SER A 32 -10.36 -0.78 14.15
N ALA A 33 -10.45 -1.58 15.21
CA ALA A 33 -9.27 -2.02 15.93
C ALA A 33 -8.44 -2.98 15.06
N ARG A 34 -7.13 -3.04 15.32
CA ARG A 34 -6.26 -4.01 14.64
C ARG A 34 -6.32 -5.34 15.38
N SER A 35 -6.34 -6.45 14.61
CA SER A 35 -6.40 -7.81 15.15
C SER A 35 -5.39 -8.00 16.30
N GLY A 36 -5.86 -8.58 17.41
CA GLY A 36 -5.08 -8.75 18.65
C GLY A 36 -4.99 -7.51 19.56
N THR A 37 -5.59 -6.37 19.19
CA THR A 37 -5.58 -5.14 20.02
C THR A 37 -6.96 -4.50 20.06
N MET A 38 -7.23 -3.66 21.08
CA MET A 38 -8.47 -2.89 21.21
C MET A 38 -8.41 -1.52 20.50
N PHE A 39 -7.27 -1.16 19.90
CA PHE A 39 -7.05 0.16 19.31
C PHE A 39 -6.85 0.09 17.81
N CYS A 40 -7.15 1.19 17.11
CA CYS A 40 -6.81 1.35 15.71
C CYS A 40 -5.32 1.72 15.55
N LYS A 41 -4.79 1.66 14.31
CA LYS A 41 -3.38 1.99 14.03
C LYS A 41 -2.93 3.33 14.64
N ALA A 42 -3.78 4.36 14.53
CA ALA A 42 -3.50 5.70 15.04
C ALA A 42 -3.45 5.76 16.58
N HIS A 43 -4.19 4.91 17.28
CA HIS A 43 -4.33 4.92 18.73
C HIS A 43 -3.58 3.77 19.42
N GLY A 44 -2.50 3.25 18.82
CA GLY A 44 -1.72 2.18 19.46
C GLY A 44 -2.00 0.77 18.95
N GLY A 45 -2.97 0.58 18.06
CA GLY A 45 -3.31 -0.72 17.48
C GLY A 45 -2.21 -1.35 16.63
N GLY A 46 -2.08 -2.67 16.72
CA GLY A 46 -1.08 -3.49 16.04
C GLY A 46 0.31 -3.47 16.69
N THR A 47 1.17 -4.39 16.27
CA THR A 47 2.52 -4.59 16.82
C THR A 47 3.39 -3.33 16.71
N ARG A 48 4.10 -3.02 17.80
CA ARG A 48 5.03 -1.89 17.90
C ARG A 48 6.45 -2.35 17.64
N CYS A 49 7.26 -1.42 17.15
CA CYS A 49 8.68 -1.66 16.99
C CYS A 49 9.31 -1.96 18.35
N GLN A 50 10.03 -3.08 18.46
CA GLN A 50 10.69 -3.50 19.71
C GLN A 50 12.00 -2.76 20.00
N ALA A 51 12.51 -1.98 19.04
CA ALA A 51 13.66 -1.11 19.29
C ALA A 51 13.37 -0.12 20.44
N ASP A 52 14.35 0.05 21.32
CA ASP A 52 14.25 0.89 22.51
C ASP A 52 13.81 2.33 22.15
N GLY A 53 12.85 2.86 22.89
CA GLY A 53 12.28 4.19 22.64
C GLY A 53 11.48 4.37 21.34
N CYS A 54 11.25 3.32 20.54
CA CYS A 54 10.57 3.45 19.25
C CYS A 54 9.04 3.24 19.34
N SER A 55 8.26 4.31 19.13
CA SER A 55 6.79 4.25 19.09
C SER A 55 6.19 3.87 17.73
N LYS A 56 7.03 3.66 16.71
CA LYS A 56 6.60 3.34 15.34
C LYS A 56 5.97 1.94 15.28
N SER A 57 4.99 1.76 14.39
CA SER A 57 4.42 0.42 14.13
C SER A 57 5.47 -0.48 13.49
N ALA A 58 5.48 -1.75 13.92
CA ALA A 58 6.25 -2.78 13.25
C ALA A 58 5.67 -3.07 11.86
N GLN A 59 6.52 -3.56 10.96
CA GLN A 59 6.13 -3.78 9.56
C GLN A 59 5.77 -5.25 9.31
N GLY A 60 4.53 -5.50 8.88
CA GLY A 60 4.04 -6.84 8.59
C GLY A 60 4.11 -7.76 9.81
N SER A 61 4.69 -8.95 9.63
CA SER A 61 4.88 -9.95 10.70
C SER A 61 6.18 -9.78 11.48
N THR A 62 6.94 -8.71 11.26
CA THR A 62 8.20 -8.46 11.97
C THR A 62 7.98 -7.67 13.26
N LEU A 63 8.95 -7.70 14.17
CA LEU A 63 8.92 -6.97 15.45
C LEU A 63 9.47 -5.56 15.35
N PHE A 64 10.05 -5.18 14.22
CA PHE A 64 10.68 -3.87 14.03
C PHE A 64 9.94 -3.03 13.00
N CYS A 65 10.11 -1.71 13.07
CA CYS A 65 9.67 -0.80 12.00
C CYS A 65 10.65 -0.80 10.83
N VAL A 66 10.28 -0.23 9.68
CA VAL A 66 11.13 -0.19 8.47
C VAL A 66 12.54 0.35 8.74
N ALA A 67 12.64 1.41 9.56
CA ALA A 67 13.92 2.03 9.91
C ALA A 67 14.82 1.14 10.79
N HIS A 68 14.21 0.24 11.58
CA HIS A 68 14.92 -0.67 12.48
C HIS A 68 14.96 -2.11 11.95
N GLY A 69 14.91 -2.31 10.64
CA GLY A 69 15.03 -3.66 10.05
C GLY A 69 13.70 -4.39 9.80
N GLY A 70 12.57 -3.77 10.12
CA GLY A 70 11.24 -4.34 9.91
C GLY A 70 10.82 -4.54 8.45
N GLY A 71 10.05 -5.60 8.19
CA GLY A 71 9.58 -6.00 6.86
C GLY A 71 10.62 -6.79 6.05
N ALA A 72 10.19 -7.31 4.90
CA ALA A 72 11.04 -8.15 4.05
C ALA A 72 12.28 -7.41 3.54
N ARG A 73 13.41 -8.10 3.53
CA ARG A 73 14.72 -7.60 3.11
C ARG A 73 15.14 -8.22 1.80
N CYS A 74 15.93 -7.49 1.04
CA CYS A 74 16.50 -7.97 -0.20
C CYS A 74 17.37 -9.19 0.08
N GLN A 75 17.15 -10.29 -0.64
CA GLN A 75 17.93 -11.52 -0.55
C GLN A 75 19.24 -11.49 -1.35
N ALA A 76 19.47 -10.43 -2.13
CA ALA A 76 20.76 -10.24 -2.78
C ALA A 76 21.88 -10.10 -1.72
N ASP A 77 23.01 -10.74 -1.98
CA ASP A 77 24.15 -10.78 -1.08
C ASP A 77 24.63 -9.36 -0.70
N GLY A 78 24.88 -9.14 0.59
CA GLY A 78 25.27 -7.84 1.15
C GLY A 78 24.21 -6.72 1.05
N CYS A 79 22.98 -6.99 0.60
CA CYS A 79 21.98 -5.95 0.40
C CYS A 79 21.07 -5.74 1.63
N SER A 80 21.18 -4.58 2.28
CA SER A 80 20.33 -4.19 3.42
C SER A 80 19.01 -3.50 3.04
N LYS A 81 18.76 -3.30 1.73
CA LYS A 81 17.57 -2.60 1.23
C LYS A 81 16.31 -3.45 1.44
N SER A 82 15.17 -2.77 1.61
CA SER A 82 13.86 -3.44 1.71
C SER A 82 13.47 -4.10 0.40
N ALA A 83 12.91 -5.30 0.51
CA ALA A 83 12.29 -5.98 -0.62
C ALA A 83 10.97 -5.29 -1.01
N ILE A 84 10.64 -5.32 -2.31
CA ILE A 84 9.48 -4.61 -2.85
C ILE A 84 8.49 -5.60 -3.46
N GLY A 85 7.21 -5.46 -3.07
CA GLY A 85 6.13 -6.31 -3.58
C GLY A 85 6.25 -7.76 -3.10
N SER A 86 5.87 -8.70 -3.95
CA SER A 86 5.88 -10.14 -3.64
C SER A 86 7.24 -10.80 -3.83
N THR A 87 8.23 -10.06 -4.35
CA THR A 87 9.59 -10.55 -4.53
C THR A 87 10.42 -10.25 -3.29
N MET A 88 11.34 -11.14 -2.94
CA MET A 88 12.32 -10.91 -1.86
C MET A 88 13.53 -10.07 -2.30
N LEU A 89 13.37 -9.25 -3.35
CA LEU A 89 14.43 -8.40 -3.90
C LEU A 89 14.02 -6.93 -3.78
N CYS A 90 15.00 -6.04 -3.64
CA CYS A 90 14.78 -4.60 -3.70
C CYS A 90 14.71 -4.13 -5.16
N VAL A 91 14.24 -2.90 -5.39
CA VAL A 91 14.00 -2.36 -6.75
C VAL A 91 15.21 -2.46 -7.69
N VAL A 92 16.44 -2.27 -7.18
CA VAL A 92 17.66 -2.33 -8.00
C VAL A 92 18.05 -3.77 -8.34
N HIS A 93 17.66 -4.74 -7.52
CA HIS A 93 17.90 -6.16 -7.74
C HIS A 93 16.68 -6.85 -8.37
N GLY A 94 15.82 -6.09 -9.07
CA GLY A 94 14.65 -6.66 -9.76
C GLY A 94 13.39 -6.80 -8.90
N GLY A 95 13.37 -6.17 -7.73
CA GLY A 95 12.21 -6.14 -6.85
C GLY A 95 11.01 -5.38 -7.41
N GLY A 96 9.82 -5.86 -7.07
CA GLY A 96 8.55 -5.26 -7.48
C GLY A 96 8.10 -5.68 -8.89
N LYS A 97 6.95 -5.16 -9.32
CA LYS A 97 6.37 -5.50 -10.63
C LYS A 97 7.21 -4.95 -11.78
N ARG A 98 7.50 -5.81 -12.75
CA ARG A 98 8.30 -5.50 -13.94
C ARG A 98 7.39 -5.20 -15.13
N CYS A 99 7.89 -4.39 -16.05
CA CYS A 99 7.22 -4.13 -17.32
C CYS A 99 7.12 -5.45 -18.11
N GLN A 100 5.93 -5.78 -18.62
CA GLN A 100 5.70 -6.98 -19.43
C GLN A 100 6.04 -6.82 -20.91
N ALA A 101 6.38 -5.61 -21.36
CA ALA A 101 6.88 -5.42 -22.72
C ALA A 101 8.16 -6.23 -22.94
N ASP A 102 8.26 -6.87 -24.10
CA ASP A 102 9.37 -7.74 -24.47
C ASP A 102 10.73 -7.02 -24.33
N GLY A 103 11.71 -7.69 -23.73
CA GLY A 103 13.03 -7.14 -23.43
C GLY A 103 13.06 -5.97 -22.43
N CYS A 104 11.95 -5.57 -21.81
CA CYS A 104 11.91 -4.39 -20.95
C CYS A 104 12.20 -4.70 -19.47
N SER A 105 13.39 -4.33 -19.01
CA SER A 105 13.77 -4.36 -17.59
C SER A 105 13.44 -3.05 -16.86
N LYS A 106 12.30 -2.42 -17.12
CA LYS A 106 11.83 -1.24 -16.34
C LYS A 106 10.70 -1.59 -15.38
N SER A 107 10.55 -0.81 -14.32
CA SER A 107 9.49 -1.02 -13.33
C SER A 107 8.13 -0.64 -13.85
N ALA A 108 7.15 -1.51 -13.61
CA ALA A 108 5.77 -1.24 -13.94
C ALA A 108 5.23 -0.14 -13.03
N GLN A 109 4.36 0.72 -13.58
CA GLN A 109 3.89 1.89 -12.84
C GLN A 109 2.60 1.60 -12.09
N GLY A 110 2.64 1.66 -10.75
CA GLY A 110 1.48 1.47 -9.90
C GLY A 110 0.84 0.08 -10.08
N SER A 111 -0.45 0.05 -10.38
CA SER A 111 -1.18 -1.20 -10.59
C SER A 111 -1.05 -1.77 -12.00
N THR A 112 -0.46 -1.02 -12.94
CA THR A 112 -0.31 -1.46 -14.35
C THR A 112 0.81 -2.49 -14.50
N LEU A 113 0.81 -3.20 -15.64
CA LEU A 113 1.83 -4.21 -16.00
C LEU A 113 2.98 -3.61 -16.82
N PHE A 114 2.89 -2.34 -17.20
CA PHE A 114 3.85 -1.68 -18.07
C PHE A 114 4.56 -0.55 -17.35
N CYS A 115 5.78 -0.22 -17.80
CA CYS A 115 6.47 0.99 -17.36
C CYS A 115 5.88 2.23 -18.04
N LYS A 116 6.22 3.43 -17.56
CA LYS A 116 5.73 4.70 -18.11
C LYS A 116 5.88 4.83 -19.64
N ALA A 117 7.00 4.33 -20.19
CA ALA A 117 7.27 4.38 -21.63
C ALA A 117 6.37 3.43 -22.43
N HIS A 118 5.99 2.29 -21.86
CA HIS A 118 5.12 1.30 -22.49
C HIS A 118 3.65 1.46 -22.06
N GLY A 119 3.22 2.70 -21.78
CA GLY A 119 1.83 3.00 -21.42
C GLY A 119 1.45 2.74 -19.95
N GLY A 120 2.42 2.45 -19.10
CA GLY A 120 2.23 2.29 -17.67
C GLY A 120 1.74 3.56 -16.99
N GLY A 121 0.85 3.38 -16.00
CA GLY A 121 0.33 4.47 -15.18
C GLY A 121 -1.05 4.97 -15.54
N LYS A 122 -1.50 5.99 -14.80
CA LYS A 122 -2.76 6.69 -15.10
C LYS A 122 -2.57 7.51 -16.38
N ARG A 123 -3.47 7.35 -17.35
CA ARG A 123 -3.50 8.14 -18.59
C ARG A 123 -4.45 9.32 -18.44
N CYS A 124 -4.20 10.37 -19.22
CA CYS A 124 -5.11 11.48 -19.34
C CYS A 124 -6.47 10.99 -19.85
N LYS A 125 -7.56 11.43 -19.23
CA LYS A 125 -8.93 11.09 -19.64
C LYS A 125 -9.47 12.00 -20.75
N ALA A 126 -8.67 12.95 -21.23
CA ALA A 126 -9.08 13.81 -22.34
C ALA A 126 -9.14 12.99 -23.64
N ASP A 127 -10.14 13.26 -24.46
CA ASP A 127 -10.37 12.51 -25.69
C ASP A 127 -9.16 12.58 -26.63
N GLY A 128 -8.77 11.44 -27.21
CA GLY A 128 -7.56 11.32 -28.03
C GLY A 128 -6.22 11.54 -27.31
N CYS A 129 -6.21 11.83 -26.00
CA CYS A 129 -4.99 12.16 -25.29
C CYS A 129 -4.30 10.91 -24.73
N SER A 130 -3.21 10.51 -25.37
CA SER A 130 -2.42 9.36 -24.94
C SER A 130 -1.37 9.72 -23.89
N THR A 131 -1.41 10.88 -23.22
CA THR A 131 -0.35 11.32 -22.27
C THR A 131 -0.57 10.83 -20.83
N SER A 132 0.47 10.87 -19.99
CA SER A 132 0.37 10.50 -18.56
C SER A 132 -0.39 11.55 -17.75
N ALA A 133 -1.34 11.11 -16.93
CA ALA A 133 -1.95 11.95 -15.92
C ALA A 133 -0.95 12.36 -14.83
N GLN A 134 -1.17 13.52 -14.21
CA GLN A 134 -0.24 14.08 -13.22
C GLN A 134 -0.75 13.85 -11.78
N GLY A 135 0.11 13.21 -10.97
CA GLY A 135 -0.16 12.96 -9.56
C GLY A 135 -1.47 12.19 -9.30
N SER A 136 -2.34 12.80 -8.51
CA SER A 136 -3.64 12.23 -8.15
C SER A 136 -4.73 12.53 -9.18
N THR A 137 -4.50 13.43 -10.12
CA THR A 137 -5.48 13.84 -11.14
C THR A 137 -5.65 12.78 -12.23
N MET A 138 -6.72 12.91 -13.01
CA MET A 138 -7.01 12.09 -14.19
C MET A 138 -6.58 12.75 -15.50
N PHE A 139 -5.93 13.92 -15.43
CA PHE A 139 -5.55 14.71 -16.59
C PHE A 139 -4.04 14.93 -16.62
N CYS A 140 -3.49 15.16 -17.80
CA CYS A 140 -2.09 15.56 -17.94
C CYS A 140 -1.94 17.06 -17.66
N ILE A 141 -0.70 17.56 -17.60
CA ILE A 141 -0.45 18.98 -17.34
C ILE A 141 -1.13 19.91 -18.35
N ALA A 142 -1.19 19.51 -19.63
CA ALA A 142 -1.84 20.27 -20.70
C ALA A 142 -3.38 20.29 -20.57
N HIS A 143 -3.97 19.32 -19.89
CA HIS A 143 -5.41 19.21 -19.66
C HIS A 143 -5.79 19.49 -18.19
N GLY A 144 -4.99 20.28 -17.47
CA GLY A 144 -5.32 20.73 -16.11
C GLY A 144 -4.94 19.77 -14.98
N GLY A 145 -4.05 18.80 -15.22
CA GLY A 145 -3.57 17.85 -14.20
C GLY A 145 -2.49 18.39 -13.25
N GLY A 146 -2.09 19.65 -13.41
CA GLY A 146 -1.07 20.28 -12.59
C GLY A 146 -1.55 20.52 -11.16
N LYS A 147 -0.60 20.61 -10.22
CA LYS A 147 -0.86 21.17 -8.90
C LYS A 147 -0.90 22.69 -9.07
N HIS A 148 -2.11 23.24 -9.08
CA HIS A 148 -2.32 24.69 -9.02
C HIS A 148 -2.02 25.12 -7.58
N CYS A 149 -1.10 26.07 -7.43
CA CYS A 149 -0.77 26.71 -6.16
C CYS A 149 -1.73 27.88 -5.90
#